data_AF-A0A3L7DXH3-F1
#
_entry.id   AF-A0A3L7DXH3-F1
#
_cell.length_a   1.000
_cell.length_b   1.000
_cell.length_c   1.000
_cell.angle_alpha   90.00
_cell.angle_beta   90.00
_cell.angle_gamma   90.00
#
_symmetry.space_group_name_H-M   'P 1'
#
loop_
_entity.id
_entity.type
_entity.pdbx_description
1 polymer ?
#
loop_
_entity_poly.entity_id
_entity_poly.type
_entity_poly.pdbx_seq_one_letter_code
_entity_poly.pdbx_strand_id
1 'polypeptide(L)'
;MYSKSVKRNRGFGKGKLALHNHHTKEIGARRKHLISLLKPGAKGDSLPNNVWNGKRPEKWRRLHPDKPAYTILAQMHRDLSEWVHPSLERWITVREAARLQSFHDGFIFKSSEWQQLKQIGNAVPPLMAHVLGDMAAHLLQELRPATTKRAKRRAFQLELEPA
;
A
#
# COMPACT_ATOMS: atom_id res chain seq x y z
N MET A 1 -27.36 0.35 10.83
CA MET A 1 -27.13 -1.10 10.66
C MET A 1 -26.54 -1.33 9.28
N TYR A 2 -25.21 -1.36 9.17
CA TYR A 2 -24.55 -1.77 7.93
C TYR A 2 -24.72 -3.29 7.80
N SER A 3 -25.67 -3.67 6.96
CA SER A 3 -26.00 -5.08 6.70
C SER A 3 -24.81 -5.79 6.05
N LYS A 4 -24.45 -6.95 6.62
CA LYS A 4 -23.38 -7.88 6.20
C LYS A 4 -23.63 -8.57 4.83
N SER A 5 -24.44 -7.99 3.92
CA SER A 5 -24.86 -8.68 2.69
C SER A 5 -24.47 -8.01 1.36
N VAL A 6 -23.42 -7.16 1.31
CA VAL A 6 -22.99 -6.50 0.05
C VAL A 6 -21.57 -6.87 -0.41
N LYS A 7 -20.97 -7.94 0.10
CA LYS A 7 -19.61 -8.40 -0.32
C LYS A 7 -19.55 -9.81 -0.91
N ARG A 8 -20.59 -10.23 -1.62
CA ARG A 8 -20.53 -11.36 -2.56
C ARG A 8 -20.99 -10.84 -3.92
N ASN A 9 -20.15 -10.99 -4.96
CA ASN A 9 -20.39 -10.59 -6.37
C ASN A 9 -20.03 -9.15 -6.78
N ARG A 10 -18.84 -8.67 -6.42
CA ARG A 10 -18.05 -7.85 -7.37
C ARG A 10 -16.90 -8.70 -7.91
N GLY A 11 -17.27 -9.86 -8.45
CA GLY A 11 -16.41 -10.57 -9.40
C GLY A 11 -16.27 -9.68 -10.61
N PHE A 12 -15.03 -9.38 -10.96
CA PHE A 12 -14.60 -8.74 -12.19
C PHE A 12 -15.44 -9.20 -13.39
N GLY A 13 -15.79 -8.28 -14.29
CA GLY A 13 -16.52 -8.61 -15.51
C GLY A 13 -15.85 -9.77 -16.28
N LYS A 14 -16.56 -10.36 -17.24
CA LYS A 14 -16.17 -11.52 -18.07
C LYS A 14 -14.82 -11.41 -18.83
N GLY A 15 -13.99 -10.40 -18.55
CA GLY A 15 -12.64 -10.26 -19.08
C GLY A 15 -11.62 -11.11 -18.34
N LYS A 16 -10.56 -11.50 -19.06
CA LYS A 16 -9.39 -12.19 -18.53
C LYS A 16 -8.80 -11.39 -17.36
N LEU A 17 -8.55 -12.04 -16.21
CA LEU A 17 -7.86 -11.43 -15.06
C LEU A 17 -6.49 -10.90 -15.52
N ALA A 18 -6.36 -9.58 -15.62
CA ALA A 18 -5.14 -8.91 -16.03
C ALA A 18 -4.53 -8.15 -14.83
N LEU A 19 -3.26 -8.42 -14.53
CA LEU A 19 -2.53 -7.73 -13.48
C LEU A 19 -1.90 -6.45 -14.05
N HIS A 20 -2.54 -5.31 -13.82
CA HIS A 20 -2.05 -4.02 -14.30
C HIS A 20 -0.86 -3.49 -13.48
N ASN A 21 -0.03 -2.68 -14.14
CA ASN A 21 1.15 -2.02 -13.56
C ASN A 21 2.22 -2.99 -13.00
N HIS A 22 2.27 -4.23 -13.50
CA HIS A 22 3.24 -5.24 -13.09
C HIS A 22 4.22 -5.58 -14.22
N HIS A 23 5.22 -4.71 -14.39
CA HIS A 23 6.34 -4.92 -15.31
C HIS A 23 7.61 -4.37 -14.68
N THR A 24 8.77 -4.83 -15.16
CA THR A 24 10.08 -4.32 -14.74
C THR A 24 10.90 -3.82 -15.92
N LYS A 25 11.69 -2.79 -15.64
CA LYS A 25 12.75 -2.34 -16.54
C LYS A 25 13.94 -3.30 -16.47
N GLU A 26 14.66 -3.39 -17.59
CA GLU A 26 15.91 -4.11 -17.65
C GLU A 26 16.95 -3.48 -16.71
N ILE A 27 17.78 -4.32 -16.11
CA ILE A 27 18.85 -3.92 -15.20
C ILE A 27 20.18 -4.21 -15.87
N GLY A 28 21.03 -3.18 -15.99
CA GLY A 28 22.37 -3.33 -16.53
C GLY A 28 23.22 -4.33 -15.76
N ALA A 29 24.11 -5.04 -16.46
CA ALA A 29 24.85 -6.20 -15.96
C ALA A 29 25.54 -5.98 -14.60
N ARG A 30 26.18 -4.81 -14.40
CA ARG A 30 26.84 -4.47 -13.12
C ARG A 30 25.88 -4.46 -11.94
N ARG A 31 24.69 -3.85 -12.11
CA ARG A 31 23.68 -3.80 -11.04
C ARG A 31 23.07 -5.17 -10.80
N LYS A 32 22.85 -5.95 -11.86
CA LYS A 32 22.36 -7.32 -11.76
C LYS A 32 23.32 -8.20 -10.96
N HIS A 33 24.63 -8.11 -11.25
CA HIS A 33 25.67 -8.80 -10.49
C HIS A 33 25.73 -8.37 -9.03
N LEU A 34 25.60 -7.08 -8.73
CA LEU A 34 25.54 -6.61 -7.34
C LEU A 34 24.31 -7.19 -6.62
N ILE A 35 23.15 -7.14 -7.27
CA ILE A 35 21.90 -7.66 -6.71
C ILE A 35 21.98 -9.16 -6.44
N SER A 36 22.63 -9.95 -7.31
CA SER A 36 22.75 -11.40 -7.10
C SER A 36 23.55 -11.76 -5.84
N LEU A 37 24.41 -10.87 -5.35
CA LEU A 37 25.18 -11.04 -4.11
C LEU A 37 24.39 -10.61 -2.85
N LEU A 38 23.36 -9.78 -2.99
CA LEU A 38 22.52 -9.34 -1.88
C LEU A 38 21.60 -10.48 -1.43
N LYS A 39 21.75 -10.94 -0.18
CA LYS A 39 20.82 -11.91 0.43
C LYS A 39 19.48 -11.25 0.82
N PRO A 40 18.37 -12.00 0.92
CA PRO A 40 17.10 -11.45 1.39
C PRO A 40 17.23 -10.71 2.73
N GLY A 41 16.70 -9.50 2.82
CA GLY A 41 16.83 -8.64 4.01
C GLY A 41 18.18 -7.95 4.20
N ALA A 42 19.21 -8.29 3.41
CA ALA A 42 20.53 -7.71 3.54
C ALA A 42 20.62 -6.31 2.92
N LYS A 43 21.65 -5.55 3.33
CA LYS A 43 21.95 -4.21 2.83
C LYS A 43 23.31 -4.17 2.14
N GLY A 44 23.69 -3.00 1.62
CA GLY A 44 24.94 -2.82 0.88
C GLY A 44 26.21 -3.06 1.69
N ASP A 45 26.16 -3.01 3.02
CA ASP A 45 27.26 -3.37 3.93
C ASP A 45 27.65 -4.85 3.87
N SER A 46 26.71 -5.72 3.49
CA SER A 46 26.97 -7.16 3.32
C SER A 46 27.73 -7.50 2.04
N LEU A 47 27.89 -6.52 1.13
CA LEU A 47 28.54 -6.74 -0.16
C LEU A 47 30.07 -6.70 -0.01
N PRO A 48 30.79 -7.48 -0.84
CA PRO A 48 32.24 -7.37 -0.95
C PRO A 48 32.70 -5.94 -1.31
N ASN A 49 33.80 -5.49 -0.69
CA ASN A 49 34.33 -4.13 -0.87
C ASN A 49 34.68 -3.78 -2.34
N ASN A 50 35.05 -4.78 -3.14
CA ASN A 50 35.32 -4.61 -4.57
C ASN A 50 34.03 -4.38 -5.41
N VAL A 51 32.86 -4.74 -4.89
CA VAL A 51 31.56 -4.52 -5.52
C VAL A 51 30.92 -3.22 -5.03
N TRP A 52 30.97 -2.99 -3.71
CA TRP A 52 30.44 -1.80 -3.06
C TRP A 52 31.35 -1.36 -1.92
N ASN A 53 31.69 -0.08 -1.88
CA ASN A 53 32.64 0.48 -0.90
C ASN A 53 32.07 0.66 0.52
N GLY A 54 30.92 0.06 0.84
CA GLY A 54 30.25 0.16 2.13
C GLY A 54 29.63 1.53 2.46
N LYS A 55 29.91 2.59 1.68
CA LYS A 55 29.30 3.90 1.92
C LYS A 55 27.79 3.80 1.71
N ARG A 56 27.00 4.43 2.58
CA ARG A 56 25.53 4.45 2.46
C ARG A 56 24.94 3.04 2.29
N PRO A 57 25.04 2.17 3.30
CA PRO A 57 24.55 0.79 3.19
C PRO A 57 23.06 0.72 2.85
N GLU A 58 22.29 1.75 3.22
CA GLU A 58 20.89 1.90 2.89
C GLU A 58 20.60 2.02 1.39
N LYS A 59 21.61 2.39 0.59
CA LYS A 59 21.49 2.55 -0.86
C LYS A 59 21.06 1.26 -1.54
N TRP A 60 21.52 0.12 -1.04
CA TRP A 60 21.24 -1.18 -1.60
C TRP A 60 20.54 -2.02 -0.55
N ARG A 61 19.29 -2.40 -0.79
CA ARG A 61 18.54 -3.25 0.15
C ARG A 61 17.68 -4.24 -0.60
N ARG A 62 17.76 -5.50 -0.18
CA ARG A 62 16.84 -6.54 -0.62
C ARG A 62 15.73 -6.71 0.41
N LEU A 63 14.49 -6.73 -0.06
CA LEU A 63 13.35 -7.03 0.80
C LEU A 63 13.50 -8.44 1.37
N HIS A 64 13.01 -8.62 2.59
CA HIS A 64 12.89 -9.95 3.19
C HIS A 64 11.44 -10.42 2.96
N PRO A 65 11.20 -11.68 2.55
CA PRO A 65 9.84 -12.18 2.29
C PRO A 65 8.94 -12.11 3.52
N ASP A 66 9.48 -12.41 4.70
CA ASP A 66 8.69 -12.53 5.95
C ASP A 66 8.82 -11.32 6.90
N LYS A 67 9.42 -10.21 6.48
CA LYS A 67 9.53 -9.00 7.32
C LYS A 67 8.81 -7.83 6.65
N PRO A 68 8.35 -6.84 7.45
CA PRO A 68 7.79 -5.61 6.89
C PRO A 68 8.75 -4.97 5.88
N ALA A 69 8.20 -4.46 4.79
CA ALA A 69 8.98 -3.67 3.85
C ALA A 69 9.42 -2.35 4.49
N TYR A 70 10.55 -1.84 4.05
CA TYR A 70 10.94 -0.46 4.35
C TYR A 70 9.94 0.52 3.73
N THR A 71 9.83 1.71 4.30
CA THR A 71 8.90 2.76 3.86
C THR A 71 8.94 2.95 2.35
N ILE A 72 7.78 2.94 1.70
CA ILE A 72 7.66 3.21 0.27
C ILE A 72 7.75 4.73 0.06
N LEU A 73 8.94 5.21 -0.31
CA LEU A 73 9.23 6.64 -0.42
C LEU A 73 8.82 7.20 -1.78
N ALA A 74 8.32 8.44 -1.80
CA ALA A 74 8.06 9.16 -3.05
C ALA A 74 9.30 9.24 -3.94
N GLN A 75 10.50 9.35 -3.37
CA GLN A 75 11.78 9.41 -4.10
C GLN A 75 12.12 8.12 -4.86
N MET A 76 11.46 6.99 -4.58
CA MET A 76 11.76 5.71 -5.23
C MET A 76 11.67 5.76 -6.76
N HIS A 77 10.91 6.72 -7.30
CA HIS A 77 10.84 6.96 -8.74
C HIS A 77 12.20 7.29 -9.38
N ARG A 78 13.16 7.80 -8.60
CA ARG A 78 14.52 8.14 -9.06
C ARG A 78 15.43 6.93 -9.01
N ASP A 79 15.27 6.11 -7.98
CA ASP A 79 16.13 4.97 -7.72
C ASP A 79 15.42 3.92 -6.86
N LEU A 80 15.39 2.69 -7.36
CA LEU A 80 14.74 1.55 -6.73
C LEU A 80 15.74 0.62 -6.01
N SER A 81 17.01 1.02 -5.89
CA SER A 81 18.07 0.21 -5.26
C SER A 81 17.81 -0.22 -3.83
N GLU A 82 16.92 0.47 -3.13
CA GLU A 82 16.50 0.15 -1.77
C GLU A 82 15.29 -0.80 -1.68
N TRP A 83 14.69 -1.17 -2.83
CA TRP A 83 13.53 -2.07 -2.94
C TRP A 83 13.79 -3.14 -4.01
N VAL A 84 14.82 -3.95 -3.80
CA VAL A 84 15.08 -5.15 -4.60
C VAL A 84 14.10 -6.26 -4.20
N HIS A 85 13.56 -6.97 -5.20
CA HIS A 85 12.64 -8.09 -5.01
C HIS A 85 13.26 -9.17 -4.09
N PRO A 86 12.48 -9.79 -3.18
CA PRO A 86 13.03 -10.72 -2.18
C PRO A 86 13.76 -11.93 -2.79
N SER A 87 13.28 -12.45 -3.92
CA SER A 87 13.82 -13.67 -4.56
C SER A 87 14.36 -13.48 -5.98
N LEU A 88 14.11 -12.33 -6.61
CA LEU A 88 14.43 -12.12 -8.03
C LEU A 88 15.50 -11.04 -8.15
N GLU A 89 16.29 -11.09 -9.23
CA GLU A 89 17.34 -10.12 -9.51
C GLU A 89 16.79 -8.87 -10.20
N ARG A 90 15.71 -8.32 -9.65
CA ARG A 90 15.01 -7.15 -10.18
C ARG A 90 14.53 -6.22 -9.07
N TRP A 91 14.21 -4.98 -9.43
CA TRP A 91 13.46 -4.08 -8.56
C TRP A 91 12.03 -4.58 -8.37
N ILE A 92 11.35 -4.07 -7.35
CA ILE A 92 9.91 -4.23 -7.27
C ILE A 92 9.20 -3.48 -8.41
N THR A 93 8.08 -4.01 -8.88
CA THR A 93 7.22 -3.34 -9.87
C THR A 93 6.38 -2.25 -9.22
N VAL A 94 5.74 -1.39 -10.03
CA VAL A 94 4.72 -0.45 -9.54
C VAL A 94 3.62 -1.18 -8.77
N ARG A 95 3.10 -2.29 -9.31
CA ARG A 95 2.09 -3.12 -8.63
C ARG A 95 2.55 -3.63 -7.27
N GLU A 96 3.79 -4.09 -7.14
CA GLU A 96 4.33 -4.56 -5.86
C GLU A 96 4.45 -3.42 -4.85
N ALA A 97 4.93 -2.24 -5.27
CA ALA A 97 4.94 -1.04 -4.43
C ALA A 97 3.53 -0.61 -4.00
N ALA A 98 2.56 -0.67 -4.92
CA ALA A 98 1.15 -0.36 -4.63
C ALA A 98 0.56 -1.33 -3.59
N ARG A 99 0.85 -2.63 -3.69
CA ARG A 99 0.42 -3.63 -2.70
C ARG A 99 1.02 -3.37 -1.32
N LEU A 100 2.31 -3.00 -1.26
CA LEU A 100 2.96 -2.60 0.00
C LEU A 100 2.31 -1.35 0.63
N GLN A 101 1.79 -0.44 -0.21
CA GLN A 101 0.97 0.69 0.20
C GLN A 101 -0.53 0.35 0.39
N SER A 102 -0.92 -0.93 0.40
CA SER A 102 -2.29 -1.41 0.57
C SER A 102 -3.30 -1.02 -0.53
N PHE A 103 -2.83 -0.62 -1.72
CA PHE A 103 -3.72 -0.44 -2.87
C PHE A 103 -4.29 -1.77 -3.33
N HIS A 104 -5.60 -1.77 -3.61
CA HIS A 104 -6.28 -2.91 -4.22
C HIS A 104 -5.75 -3.20 -5.64
N ASP A 105 -5.72 -4.47 -6.03
CA ASP A 105 -5.20 -4.90 -7.35
C ASP A 105 -6.01 -4.35 -8.53
N GLY A 106 -7.30 -4.08 -8.34
CA GLY A 106 -8.16 -3.41 -9.33
C GLY A 106 -7.92 -1.89 -9.48
N PHE A 107 -7.09 -1.26 -8.64
CA PHE A 107 -6.73 0.15 -8.82
C PHE A 107 -5.66 0.28 -9.91
N ILE A 108 -5.98 0.98 -11.00
CA ILE A 108 -5.10 1.10 -12.18
C ILE A 108 -4.49 2.50 -12.22
N PHE A 109 -3.15 2.57 -12.19
CA PHE A 109 -2.43 3.82 -12.38
C PHE A 109 -2.25 4.10 -13.89
N LYS A 110 -2.67 5.29 -14.34
CA LYS A 110 -2.71 5.70 -15.76
C LYS A 110 -1.72 6.84 -16.06
N SER A 111 -0.47 6.70 -15.65
CA SER A 111 0.59 7.72 -15.82
C SER A 111 1.91 7.06 -16.23
N SER A 112 3.00 7.79 -16.40
CA SER A 112 4.31 7.15 -16.63
C SER A 112 4.77 6.38 -15.38
N GLU A 113 5.55 5.31 -15.52
CA GLU A 113 6.00 4.48 -14.37
C GLU A 113 6.61 5.33 -13.23
N TRP A 114 7.40 6.35 -13.59
CA TRP A 114 7.96 7.32 -12.65
C TRP A 114 6.87 8.10 -11.87
N GLN A 115 5.83 8.57 -12.56
CA GLN A 115 4.70 9.26 -11.95
C GLN A 115 3.90 8.30 -11.07
N GLN A 116 3.72 7.04 -11.49
CA GLN A 116 3.02 6.01 -10.72
C GLN A 116 3.74 5.76 -9.39
N LEU A 117 5.06 5.53 -9.40
CA LEU A 117 5.86 5.35 -8.19
C LEU A 117 5.82 6.58 -7.26
N LYS A 118 5.86 7.79 -7.84
CA LYS A 118 5.73 9.04 -7.06
C LYS A 118 4.35 9.17 -6.41
N GLN A 119 3.27 8.83 -7.13
CA GLN A 119 1.90 8.81 -6.58
C GLN A 119 1.80 7.82 -5.43
N ILE A 120 2.33 6.60 -5.60
CA ILE A 120 2.30 5.56 -4.58
C ILE A 120 3.09 5.99 -3.33
N GLY A 121 4.30 6.53 -3.48
CA GLY A 121 5.11 6.94 -2.33
C GLY A 121 4.63 8.21 -1.63
N ASN A 122 3.77 9.02 -2.26
CA ASN A 122 3.11 10.17 -1.63
C ASN A 122 1.74 9.81 -1.02
N ALA A 123 1.20 8.63 -1.33
CA ALA A 123 -0.15 8.26 -0.90
C ALA A 123 -0.18 7.91 0.59
N VAL A 124 -1.33 8.19 1.21
CA VAL A 124 -1.74 7.53 2.45
C VAL A 124 -2.19 6.11 2.09
N PRO A 125 -1.76 5.06 2.82
CA PRO A 125 -2.20 3.70 2.55
C PRO A 125 -3.75 3.60 2.56
N PRO A 126 -4.42 3.10 1.51
CA PRO A 126 -5.88 3.06 1.47
C PRO A 126 -6.55 2.32 2.63
N LEU A 127 -5.95 1.26 3.16
CA LEU A 127 -6.50 0.57 4.35
C LEU A 127 -6.43 1.45 5.61
N MET A 128 -5.35 2.21 5.77
CA MET A 128 -5.23 3.18 6.87
C MET A 128 -6.26 4.29 6.73
N ALA A 129 -6.41 4.86 5.53
CA ALA A 129 -7.40 5.89 5.24
C ALA A 129 -8.83 5.40 5.48
N HIS A 130 -9.14 4.14 5.15
CA HIS A 130 -10.44 3.54 5.41
C HIS A 130 -10.77 3.49 6.90
N VAL A 131 -9.85 3.00 7.74
CA VAL A 131 -10.06 2.91 9.20
C VAL A 131 -10.25 4.31 9.80
N LEU A 132 -9.42 5.28 9.41
CA LEU A 132 -9.56 6.67 9.88
C LEU A 132 -10.87 7.30 9.43
N GLY A 133 -11.29 7.06 8.18
CA GLY A 133 -12.57 7.53 7.66
C GLY A 133 -13.76 6.94 8.40
N ASP A 134 -13.72 5.65 8.72
CA ASP A 134 -14.75 4.99 9.51
C ASP A 134 -14.82 5.58 10.92
N MET A 135 -13.69 5.77 11.59
CA MET A 135 -13.64 6.41 12.91
C MET A 135 -14.23 7.83 12.89
N ALA A 136 -13.82 8.65 11.91
CA ALA A 136 -14.35 9.99 11.74
C ALA A 136 -15.86 9.98 11.50
N ALA A 137 -16.37 9.03 10.70
CA ALA A 137 -17.79 8.88 10.44
C ALA A 137 -18.60 8.52 11.70
N HIS A 138 -18.05 7.70 12.61
CA HIS A 138 -18.69 7.39 13.89
C HIS A 138 -18.74 8.61 14.80
N LEU A 139 -17.62 9.32 14.96
CA LEU A 139 -17.57 10.54 15.77
C LEU A 139 -18.54 11.61 15.25
N LEU A 140 -18.61 11.79 13.92
CA LEU A 140 -19.57 12.71 13.31
C LEU A 140 -21.02 12.30 13.54
N GLN A 141 -21.33 11.01 13.73
CA GLN A 141 -22.69 10.56 14.06
C GLN A 141 -23.04 10.86 15.52
N GLU A 142 -22.08 10.76 16.45
CA GLU A 142 -22.28 11.09 17.86
C GLU A 142 -22.40 12.60 18.09
N LEU A 143 -21.59 13.39 17.39
CA LEU A 143 -21.60 14.85 17.47
C LEU A 143 -22.78 15.50 16.74
N ARG A 144 -23.54 14.75 15.93
CA ARG A 144 -24.76 15.27 15.30
C ARG A 144 -25.76 15.59 16.42
N PRO A 145 -26.13 16.86 16.63
CA PRO A 145 -27.15 17.19 17.61
C PRO A 145 -28.46 16.49 17.24
N ALA A 146 -29.30 16.25 18.24
CA ALA A 146 -30.62 15.64 18.13
C ALA A 146 -31.63 16.51 17.33
N THR A 147 -31.32 16.90 16.10
CA THR A 147 -32.12 17.86 15.32
C THR A 147 -32.95 17.23 14.20
N THR A 148 -33.00 15.90 14.08
CA THR A 148 -33.87 15.25 13.09
C THR A 148 -34.74 14.19 13.74
N LYS A 149 -36.01 14.56 14.01
CA LYS A 149 -37.25 13.77 14.28
C LYS A 149 -37.21 12.49 15.16
N ARG A 150 -36.14 11.70 15.14
CA ARG A 150 -35.94 10.42 15.83
C ARG A 150 -35.73 10.58 17.34
N ALA A 151 -35.12 11.68 17.79
CA ALA A 151 -35.01 12.00 19.22
C ALA A 151 -36.37 12.35 19.85
N LYS A 152 -37.23 13.11 19.13
CA LYS A 152 -38.61 13.40 19.58
C LYS A 152 -39.44 12.13 19.75
N ARG A 153 -39.30 11.12 18.87
CA ARG A 153 -40.00 9.83 19.04
C ARG A 153 -39.52 9.02 20.24
N ARG A 154 -38.22 9.06 20.56
CA ARG A 154 -37.68 8.30 21.71
C ARG A 154 -38.00 8.98 23.05
N ALA A 155 -38.05 10.31 23.10
CA ALA A 155 -38.50 11.04 24.28
C ALA A 155 -40.01 10.85 24.54
N PHE A 156 -40.83 10.93 23.49
CA PHE A 156 -42.29 10.74 23.61
C PHE A 156 -42.71 9.34 24.07
N GLN A 157 -41.88 8.32 23.80
CA GLN A 157 -42.15 6.94 24.17
C GLN A 157 -41.67 6.58 25.59
N LEU A 158 -40.84 7.43 26.21
CA LEU A 158 -40.39 7.31 27.60
C LEU A 158 -41.28 8.10 28.58
N GLU A 159 -42.13 9.00 28.10
CA GLU A 159 -43.10 9.77 28.91
C GLU A 159 -44.47 9.08 29.05
N LEU A 160 -44.73 7.98 28.32
CA LEU A 160 -46.04 7.31 28.24
C LEU A 160 -46.13 5.97 28.98
N GLU A 161 -45.06 5.53 29.66
CA GLU A 161 -45.12 4.34 30.52
C GLU A 161 -45.28 4.80 31.98
N PRO A 162 -46.46 4.65 32.61
CA PRO A 162 -46.62 4.92 34.04
C PRO A 162 -45.85 3.87 34.86
N ALA A 163 -45.37 4.31 36.03
CA ALA A 163 -44.66 3.50 37.02
C ALA A 163 -45.50 2.35 37.61
#